data_AF-A0A8M1FFD9-F1
#
_entry.id   AF-A0A8M1FFD9-F1
#
_cell.length_a   1.000
_cell.length_b   1.000
_cell.length_c   1.000
_cell.angle_alpha   90.00
_cell.angle_beta   90.00
_cell.angle_gamma   90.00
#
_symmetry.space_group_name_H-M   'P 1'
#
loop_
_entity.id
_entity.type
_entity.pdbx_description
1 polymer ?
#
loop_
_entity_poly.entity_id
_entity_poly.type
_entity_poly.pdbx_seq_one_letter_code
_entity_poly.pdbx_strand_id
1 'polypeptide(L)'
;MLSAFQAVVGWYKFRRHSDQIMTFRERLLHKNLQNHLSSQELVFLLLTPSIITESCSTHRLEHALYKPQKGLFHRIPLVVANLGMSEQLGYKTVSGSCESTGFSRAVKTHSSEFFTEDGSLKEVHKINEMYASLQEELKSICKKVEHSERAVEKLLKDVTRLKQEIKKRKQAQIQAARENIEKDPQENIFLCQALRTFFPDREFLHSCVISLKNRHISKSSCTANHQLNVIDNLTLMVECTDIPEASPASGAPQMIKRKALDTDDGWQFKKSRPLEIQNKPSKTDTDSSNQEKASTMSSPETDEDIEKMKGSGDYPQSPTF
;
A
#
# COMPACT_ATOMS: atom_id res chain seq x y z
N MET A 1 -12.68 23.74 27.49
CA MET A 1 -12.35 22.98 26.27
C MET A 1 -10.86 22.66 26.35
N LEU A 2 -10.46 21.38 26.31
CA LEU A 2 -9.05 21.01 26.51
C LEU A 2 -8.22 21.41 25.27
N SER A 3 -7.19 22.23 25.48
CA SER A 3 -6.24 22.64 24.45
C SER A 3 -5.26 21.50 24.15
N ALA A 4 -5.73 20.49 23.42
CA ALA A 4 -4.97 19.26 23.11
C ALA A 4 -3.71 19.49 22.23
N PHE A 5 -3.48 20.72 21.75
CA PHE A 5 -2.29 21.11 21.04
C PHE A 5 -1.34 21.90 21.97
N GLN A 6 -0.49 21.18 22.70
CA GLN A 6 0.83 21.74 23.04
C GLN A 6 1.59 22.06 21.73
N ALA A 7 2.51 23.02 21.78
CA ALA A 7 3.06 23.71 20.61
C ALA A 7 3.46 22.75 19.46
N VAL A 8 2.79 22.89 18.31
CA VAL A 8 2.99 21.99 17.16
C VAL A 8 4.29 22.34 16.44
N VAL A 9 5.35 21.59 16.77
CA VAL A 9 6.69 21.76 16.16
C VAL A 9 6.80 21.22 14.73
N GLY A 10 5.94 20.27 14.33
CA GLY A 10 6.06 19.62 13.03
C GLY A 10 4.97 18.59 12.74
N TRP A 11 5.13 17.89 11.63
CA TRP A 11 4.30 16.76 11.23
C TRP A 11 5.16 15.65 10.59
N TYR A 12 4.63 14.43 10.50
CA TYR A 12 5.35 13.28 9.94
C TYR A 12 4.55 12.54 8.87
N LYS A 13 5.25 11.75 8.05
CA LYS A 13 4.61 10.83 7.09
C LYS A 13 5.49 9.62 6.79
N PHE A 14 4.84 8.46 6.71
CA PHE A 14 5.44 7.22 6.18
C PHE A 14 5.14 7.05 4.68
N ARG A 15 6.13 6.61 3.90
CA ARG A 15 5.96 6.14 2.51
C ARG A 15 6.73 4.85 2.30
N ARG A 16 6.05 3.73 2.02
CA ARG A 16 6.72 2.47 1.68
C ARG A 16 7.35 2.58 0.28
N HIS A 17 8.56 2.04 0.10
CA HIS A 17 9.26 1.93 -1.20
C HIS A 17 9.28 3.23 -2.02
N SER A 18 9.85 4.29 -1.44
CA SER A 18 9.86 5.63 -2.04
C SER A 18 11.15 6.38 -1.72
N ASP A 19 11.64 7.17 -2.68
CA ASP A 19 12.84 8.01 -2.52
C ASP A 19 12.73 8.95 -1.32
N GLN A 20 13.85 9.21 -0.65
CA GLN A 20 13.90 10.07 0.53
C GLN A 20 13.85 11.57 0.17
N ILE A 21 12.75 12.05 -0.42
CA ILE A 21 12.54 13.45 -0.85
C ILE A 21 11.09 13.92 -0.64
N MET A 22 10.88 15.24 -0.48
CA MET A 22 9.52 15.82 -0.37
C MET A 22 8.83 15.93 -1.74
N THR A 23 7.67 15.29 -1.87
CA THR A 23 6.77 15.38 -3.04
C THR A 23 6.08 16.75 -3.12
N PHE A 24 5.56 17.11 -4.30
CA PHE A 24 4.81 18.34 -4.51
C PHE A 24 3.65 18.53 -3.51
N ARG A 25 2.85 17.48 -3.27
CA ARG A 25 1.71 17.52 -2.33
C ARG A 25 2.16 17.76 -0.89
N GLU A 26 3.29 17.19 -0.46
CA GLU A 26 3.84 17.43 0.88
C GLU A 26 4.39 18.85 1.02
N ARG A 27 5.06 19.40 -0.01
CA ARG A 27 5.56 20.79 -0.02
C ARG A 27 4.40 21.80 0.04
N LEU A 28 3.29 21.55 -0.67
CA LEU A 28 2.08 22.37 -0.60
C LEU A 28 1.38 22.24 0.75
N LEU A 29 1.16 21.01 1.24
CA LEU A 29 0.55 20.77 2.56
C LEU A 29 1.37 21.41 3.69
N HIS A 30 2.70 21.33 3.63
CA HIS A 30 3.58 21.96 4.60
C HIS A 30 3.36 23.48 4.65
N LYS A 31 3.38 24.18 3.51
CA LYS A 31 3.09 25.63 3.44
C LYS A 31 1.71 25.96 4.00
N ASN A 32 0.69 25.17 3.65
CA ASN A 32 -0.66 25.36 4.16
C ASN A 32 -0.72 25.19 5.69
N LEU A 33 -0.03 24.19 6.25
CA LEU A 33 0.06 23.98 7.70
C LEU A 33 0.81 25.10 8.41
N GLN A 34 1.92 25.60 7.86
CA GLN A 34 2.62 26.77 8.41
C GLN A 34 1.69 27.99 8.52
N ASN A 35 0.90 28.26 7.48
CA ASN A 35 -0.05 29.37 7.46
C ASN A 35 -1.21 29.19 8.46
N HIS A 36 -1.72 27.97 8.65
CA HIS A 36 -2.84 27.71 9.59
C HIS A 36 -2.39 27.62 11.05
N LEU A 37 -1.16 27.21 11.32
CA LEU A 37 -0.58 27.08 12.67
C LEU A 37 0.22 28.31 13.10
N SER A 38 0.36 29.32 12.23
CA SER A 38 1.27 30.47 12.39
C SER A 38 2.72 30.07 12.73
N SER A 39 3.14 28.86 12.37
CA SER A 39 4.42 28.27 12.76
C SER A 39 5.41 28.31 11.61
N GLN A 40 6.28 29.33 11.61
CA GLN A 40 7.31 29.52 10.58
C GLN A 40 8.46 28.50 10.71
N GLU A 41 8.64 27.92 11.90
CA GLU A 41 9.69 26.96 12.26
C GLU A 41 9.36 25.49 11.89
N LEU A 42 8.12 25.20 11.48
CA LEU A 42 7.54 23.86 11.32
C LEU A 42 8.48 22.87 10.58
N VAL A 43 8.67 21.68 11.16
CA VAL A 43 9.46 20.60 10.54
C VAL A 43 8.58 19.49 9.94
N PHE A 44 9.12 18.75 8.97
CA PHE A 44 8.48 17.58 8.36
C PHE A 44 9.39 16.34 8.46
N LEU A 45 8.95 15.33 9.20
CA LEU A 45 9.66 14.05 9.31
C LEU A 45 9.14 13.06 8.26
N LEU A 46 9.98 12.73 7.29
CA LEU A 46 9.69 11.70 6.29
C LEU A 46 10.36 10.39 6.70
N LEU A 47 9.58 9.30 6.69
CA LEU A 47 10.06 7.94 6.94
C LEU A 47 9.78 7.05 5.71
N THR A 48 10.81 6.39 5.21
CA THR A 48 10.78 5.57 3.98
C THR A 48 11.19 4.13 4.24
N PRO A 49 10.31 3.31 4.88
CA PRO A 49 10.53 1.87 4.98
C PRO A 49 10.59 1.22 3.60
N SER A 50 11.63 0.42 3.40
CA SER A 50 11.94 -0.29 2.15
C SER A 50 12.38 -1.73 2.47
N ILE A 51 12.20 -2.62 1.49
CA ILE A 51 12.75 -3.98 1.49
C ILE A 51 13.95 -3.94 0.54
N ILE A 52 15.06 -4.56 0.94
CA ILE A 52 16.35 -4.50 0.22
C ILE A 52 16.66 -5.81 -0.52
N THR A 53 16.23 -6.95 0.01
CA THR A 53 16.42 -8.27 -0.60
C THR A 53 15.12 -8.80 -1.20
N GLU A 54 15.19 -9.47 -2.35
CA GLU A 54 13.99 -10.09 -2.97
C GLU A 54 13.34 -11.15 -2.06
N SER A 55 14.13 -11.77 -1.18
CA SER A 55 13.70 -12.71 -0.15
C SER A 55 12.92 -12.09 1.02
N CYS A 56 12.77 -10.76 1.06
CA CYS A 56 12.25 -10.00 2.20
C CYS A 56 13.01 -10.20 3.53
N SER A 57 14.21 -10.77 3.50
CA SER A 57 15.04 -11.01 4.70
C SER A 57 15.62 -9.74 5.32
N THR A 58 15.65 -8.63 4.58
CA THR A 58 16.39 -7.42 4.96
C THR A 58 15.55 -6.17 4.67
N HIS A 59 15.21 -5.45 5.74
CA HIS A 59 14.45 -4.21 5.71
C HIS A 59 15.35 -3.01 6.03
N ARG A 60 14.99 -1.84 5.48
CA ARG A 60 15.67 -0.56 5.77
C ARG A 60 14.64 0.53 6.03
N LEU A 61 14.69 1.14 7.20
CA LEU A 61 13.89 2.32 7.57
C LEU A 61 14.76 3.57 7.47
N GLU A 62 14.81 4.18 6.29
CA GLU A 62 15.39 5.51 6.15
C GLU A 62 14.44 6.55 6.77
N HIS A 63 15.02 7.58 7.39
CA HIS A 63 14.26 8.73 7.91
C HIS A 63 15.03 10.03 7.65
N ALA A 64 14.32 11.13 7.42
CA ALA A 64 14.91 12.44 7.20
C ALA A 64 13.98 13.54 7.68
N LEU A 65 14.52 14.51 8.41
CA LEU A 65 13.79 15.67 8.92
C LEU A 65 14.03 16.87 7.98
N TYR A 66 12.96 17.53 7.54
CA TYR A 66 12.98 18.65 6.61
C TYR A 66 12.50 19.93 7.26
N LYS A 67 13.20 21.05 7.00
CA LYS A 67 12.77 22.41 7.39
C LYS A 67 12.77 23.34 6.17
N PRO A 68 11.74 24.20 5.98
CA PRO A 68 11.75 25.23 4.95
C PRO A 68 12.76 26.33 5.30
N GLN A 69 13.56 26.76 4.32
CA GLN A 69 14.52 27.85 4.47
C GLN A 69 14.68 28.55 3.11
N LYS A 70 14.49 29.88 3.07
CA LYS A 70 14.57 30.69 1.84
C LYS A 70 13.75 30.14 0.65
N GLY A 71 12.57 29.55 0.93
CA GLY A 71 11.65 29.00 -0.08
C GLY A 71 11.96 27.57 -0.56
N LEU A 72 13.15 27.04 -0.26
CA LEU A 72 13.54 25.65 -0.46
C LEU A 72 13.31 24.83 0.81
N PHE A 73 13.39 23.50 0.70
CA PHE A 73 13.34 22.58 1.84
C PHE A 73 14.69 21.87 1.97
N HIS A 74 15.32 21.98 3.13
CA HIS A 74 16.61 21.35 3.40
C HIS A 74 16.44 20.25 4.43
N ARG A 75 17.27 19.19 4.32
CA ARG A 75 17.40 18.20 5.38
C ARG A 75 18.14 18.83 6.56
N ILE A 76 17.64 18.61 7.77
CA ILE A 76 18.32 18.98 9.02
C ILE A 76 18.70 17.70 9.78
N PRO A 77 19.82 17.69 10.53
CA PRO A 77 20.23 16.52 11.28
C PRO A 77 19.21 16.19 12.37
N LEU A 78 18.99 14.89 12.60
CA LEU A 78 18.20 14.35 13.71
C LEU A 78 19.11 13.47 14.55
N VAL A 79 19.16 13.75 15.86
CA VAL A 79 19.91 12.96 16.85
C VAL A 79 18.91 12.30 17.78
N VAL A 80 19.05 10.99 17.99
CA VAL A 80 18.26 10.23 18.97
C VAL A 80 19.09 10.09 20.24
N ALA A 81 18.68 10.80 21.28
CA ALA A 81 19.36 10.75 22.58
C ALA A 81 19.28 9.34 23.17
N ASN A 82 20.41 8.87 23.71
CA ASN A 82 20.55 7.52 24.27
C ASN A 82 21.56 7.53 25.43
N LEU A 83 21.54 6.49 26.27
CA LEU A 83 22.38 6.39 27.46
C LEU A 83 23.89 6.31 27.15
N GLY A 84 24.27 5.82 25.96
CA GLY A 84 25.66 5.75 25.50
C GLY A 84 26.31 7.12 25.22
N MET A 85 25.54 8.21 25.24
CA MET A 85 26.09 9.58 25.18
C MET A 85 26.63 10.08 26.54
N SER A 86 26.61 9.24 27.58
CA SER A 86 27.15 9.53 28.92
C SER A 86 28.43 8.75 29.17
N GLU A 87 29.59 9.37 28.91
CA GLU A 87 30.90 8.69 28.89
C GLU A 87 31.47 8.32 30.28
N GLN A 88 30.84 8.77 31.36
CA GLN A 88 31.41 8.69 32.73
C GLN A 88 30.88 7.48 33.51
N LEU A 89 31.46 6.30 33.24
CA LEU A 89 31.20 5.04 33.99
C LEU A 89 32.41 4.57 34.83
N GLY A 90 33.52 5.31 34.83
CA GLY A 90 34.76 4.91 35.51
C GLY A 90 34.74 5.17 37.01
N TYR A 91 34.57 4.11 37.82
CA TYR A 91 34.75 4.18 39.28
C TYR A 91 36.23 4.07 39.68
N LYS A 92 36.65 4.88 40.66
CA LYS A 92 38.01 4.84 41.21
C LYS A 92 38.17 3.67 42.18
N THR A 93 38.76 2.58 41.71
CA THR A 93 38.99 1.34 42.49
C THR A 93 40.17 1.42 43.46
N VAL A 94 41.18 2.25 43.16
CA VAL A 94 42.39 2.39 43.99
C VAL A 94 42.58 3.84 44.40
N SER A 95 42.87 4.07 45.68
CA SER A 95 43.30 5.36 46.21
C SER A 95 44.79 5.36 46.51
N GLY A 96 45.48 6.45 46.17
CA GLY A 96 46.85 6.68 46.65
C GLY A 96 46.86 6.85 48.17
N SER A 97 47.84 6.25 48.82
CA SER A 97 48.07 6.41 50.26
C SER A 97 48.51 7.84 50.59
N CYS A 98 48.16 8.31 51.79
CA CYS A 98 48.58 9.60 52.31
C CYS A 98 48.81 9.49 53.82
N GLU A 99 50.05 9.69 54.25
CA GLU A 99 50.47 9.57 55.66
C GLU A 99 50.18 10.84 56.48
N SER A 100 49.55 11.85 55.87
CA SER A 100 49.22 13.12 56.51
C SER A 100 48.14 12.97 57.59
N THR A 101 48.57 12.97 58.84
CA THR A 101 47.69 12.94 60.02
C THR A 101 46.72 14.13 60.07
N GLY A 102 47.11 15.29 59.53
CA GLY A 102 46.25 16.47 59.40
C GLY A 102 45.10 16.25 58.40
N PHE A 103 45.41 15.69 57.22
CA PHE A 103 44.40 15.30 56.23
C PHE A 103 43.45 14.24 56.80
N SER A 104 43.98 13.17 57.39
CA SER A 104 43.17 12.11 58.00
C SER A 104 42.28 12.62 59.15
N ARG A 105 42.69 13.65 59.88
CA ARG A 105 41.87 14.31 60.91
C ARG A 105 40.71 15.08 60.27
N ALA A 106 41.00 15.97 59.31
CA ALA A 106 39.98 16.78 58.65
C ALA A 106 38.89 15.94 57.97
N VAL A 107 39.28 14.88 57.25
CA VAL A 107 38.32 13.94 56.63
C VAL A 107 37.42 13.27 57.67
N LYS A 108 37.97 12.87 58.83
CA LYS A 108 37.18 12.27 59.93
C LYS A 108 36.30 13.27 60.68
N THR A 109 36.64 14.55 60.69
CA THR A 109 35.79 15.60 61.29
C THR A 109 34.52 15.84 60.47
N HIS A 110 34.62 15.77 59.14
CA HIS A 110 33.49 16.04 58.23
C HIS A 110 32.83 14.79 57.63
N SER A 111 33.35 13.57 57.90
CA SER A 111 32.80 12.34 57.29
C SER A 111 31.34 12.07 57.65
N SER A 112 30.89 12.48 58.84
CA SER A 112 29.50 12.34 59.28
C SER A 112 28.50 13.22 58.52
N GLU A 113 28.96 14.18 57.71
CA GLU A 113 28.09 14.94 56.80
C GLU A 113 27.64 14.05 55.63
N PHE A 114 28.55 13.28 55.03
CA PHE A 114 28.35 12.51 53.80
C PHE A 114 27.99 11.04 54.04
N PHE A 115 28.58 10.42 55.07
CA PHE A 115 28.43 9.00 55.37
C PHE A 115 27.41 8.75 56.49
N THR A 116 26.74 7.60 56.44
CA THR A 116 25.91 7.04 57.52
C THR A 116 26.75 6.23 58.51
N GLU A 117 26.17 5.82 59.63
CA GLU A 117 26.88 5.12 60.73
C GLU A 117 27.40 3.73 60.34
N ASP A 118 26.76 3.08 59.36
CA ASP A 118 27.19 1.82 58.72
C ASP A 118 28.32 2.02 57.67
N GLY A 119 28.69 3.27 57.37
CA GLY A 119 29.73 3.61 56.39
C GLY A 119 29.25 3.78 54.95
N SER A 120 27.96 3.65 54.67
CA SER A 120 27.37 3.94 53.35
C SER A 120 27.30 5.45 53.06
N LEU A 121 27.12 5.82 51.78
CA LEU A 121 26.93 7.22 51.38
C LEU A 121 25.44 7.60 51.38
N LYS A 122 25.10 8.76 51.97
CA LYS A 122 23.70 9.25 52.06
C LYS A 122 23.07 9.55 50.70
N GLU A 123 23.83 10.11 49.76
CA GLU A 123 23.30 10.46 48.44
C GLU A 123 22.92 9.24 47.59
N VAL A 124 23.62 8.11 47.77
CA VAL A 124 23.26 6.84 47.09
C VAL A 124 21.86 6.39 47.52
N HIS A 125 21.55 6.48 48.82
CA HIS A 125 20.23 6.14 49.35
C HIS A 125 19.14 7.05 48.78
N LYS A 126 19.33 8.38 48.84
CA LYS A 126 18.36 9.35 48.27
C LYS A 126 18.10 9.12 46.78
N ILE A 127 19.15 8.87 45.99
CA ILE A 127 19.02 8.62 44.55
C ILE A 127 18.28 7.30 44.30
N ASN A 128 18.56 6.26 45.08
CA ASN A 128 17.86 4.97 44.98
C ASN A 128 16.38 5.06 45.39
N GLU A 129 16.05 5.83 46.44
CA GLU A 129 14.67 6.10 46.86
C GLU A 129 13.89 6.89 45.80
N MET A 130 14.51 7.92 45.21
CA MET A 130 13.94 8.68 44.10
C MET A 130 13.71 7.80 42.87
N TYR A 131 14.67 6.93 42.53
CA TYR A 131 14.57 5.99 41.42
C TYR A 131 13.48 4.93 41.64
N ALA A 132 13.40 4.34 42.84
CA ALA A 132 12.35 3.39 43.21
C ALA A 132 10.95 4.03 43.14
N SER A 133 10.83 5.27 43.61
CA SER A 133 9.58 6.05 43.53
C SER A 133 9.15 6.27 42.07
N LEU A 134 10.10 6.68 41.21
CA LEU A 134 9.86 6.86 39.77
C LEU A 134 9.50 5.54 39.07
N GLN A 135 10.11 4.43 39.48
CA GLN A 135 9.87 3.10 38.91
C GLN A 135 8.47 2.56 39.24
N GLU A 136 7.95 2.78 40.46
CA GLU A 136 6.57 2.41 40.79
C GLU A 136 5.55 3.33 40.09
N GLU A 137 5.84 4.61 39.87
CA GLU A 137 4.99 5.47 39.04
C GLU A 137 5.01 5.06 37.55
N LEU A 138 6.17 4.70 36.99
CA LEU A 138 6.25 4.16 35.64
C LEU A 138 5.41 2.88 35.49
N LYS A 139 5.51 1.96 36.46
CA LYS A 139 4.72 0.72 36.57
C LYS A 139 3.22 0.98 36.76
N SER A 140 2.85 2.04 37.47
CA SER A 140 1.48 2.57 37.62
C SER A 140 0.93 3.09 36.29
N ILE A 141 1.75 3.81 35.51
CA ILE A 141 1.41 4.29 34.16
C ILE A 141 1.29 3.12 33.18
N CYS A 142 2.21 2.15 33.17
CA CYS A 142 2.16 0.99 32.28
C CYS A 142 0.84 0.21 32.41
N LYS A 143 0.34 -0.02 33.64
CA LYS A 143 -0.97 -0.66 33.88
C LYS A 143 -2.15 0.14 33.30
N LYS A 144 -2.08 1.48 33.38
CA LYS A 144 -3.11 2.38 32.82
C LYS A 144 -3.09 2.33 31.29
N VAL A 145 -1.89 2.33 30.68
CA VAL A 145 -1.69 2.21 29.23
C VAL A 145 -2.19 0.85 28.71
N GLU A 146 -1.81 -0.25 29.36
CA GLU A 146 -2.26 -1.61 29.03
C GLU A 146 -3.80 -1.71 29.01
N HIS A 147 -4.47 -1.14 30.01
CA HIS A 147 -5.92 -1.08 30.06
C HIS A 147 -6.51 -0.24 28.92
N SER A 148 -5.94 0.93 28.60
CA SER A 148 -6.42 1.78 27.52
C SER A 148 -6.21 1.16 26.13
N GLU A 149 -5.08 0.49 25.89
CA GLU A 149 -4.83 -0.21 24.62
C GLU A 149 -5.82 -1.37 24.43
N ARG A 150 -6.10 -2.16 25.47
CA ARG A 150 -7.13 -3.21 25.43
C ARG A 150 -8.53 -2.65 25.16
N ALA A 151 -8.84 -1.44 25.64
CA ALA A 151 -10.11 -0.76 25.33
C ALA A 151 -10.17 -0.24 23.88
N VAL A 152 -9.06 0.32 23.36
CA VAL A 152 -8.92 0.75 21.96
C VAL A 152 -9.02 -0.45 21.01
N GLU A 153 -8.39 -1.57 21.33
CA GLU A 153 -8.44 -2.81 20.54
C GLU A 153 -9.87 -3.34 20.43
N LYS A 154 -10.61 -3.39 21.54
CA LYS A 154 -12.04 -3.75 21.55
C LYS A 154 -12.87 -2.82 20.67
N LEU A 155 -12.71 -1.50 20.84
CA LEU A 155 -13.44 -0.50 20.06
C LEU A 155 -13.11 -0.61 18.55
N LEU A 156 -11.86 -0.87 18.19
CA LEU A 156 -11.43 -1.06 16.81
C LEU A 156 -12.06 -2.31 16.18
N LYS A 157 -12.16 -3.42 16.93
CA LYS A 157 -12.88 -4.63 16.51
C LYS A 157 -14.38 -4.34 16.29
N ASP A 158 -15.02 -3.66 17.23
CA ASP A 158 -16.44 -3.28 17.13
C ASP A 158 -16.73 -2.34 15.94
N VAL A 159 -15.92 -1.29 15.76
CA VAL A 159 -16.01 -0.35 14.62
C VAL A 159 -15.77 -1.08 13.28
N THR A 160 -14.85 -2.03 13.24
CA THR A 160 -14.57 -2.82 12.02
C THR A 160 -15.73 -3.74 11.67
N ARG A 161 -16.32 -4.43 12.65
CA ARG A 161 -17.54 -5.24 12.48
C ARG A 161 -18.70 -4.40 11.95
N LEU A 162 -18.94 -3.22 12.54
CA LEU A 162 -20.00 -2.31 12.10
C LEU A 162 -19.77 -1.78 10.68
N LYS A 163 -18.54 -1.42 10.32
CA LYS A 163 -18.20 -1.00 8.93
C LYS A 163 -18.43 -2.12 7.91
N GLN A 164 -18.10 -3.37 8.25
CA GLN A 164 -18.38 -4.53 7.40
C GLN A 164 -19.89 -4.77 7.23
N GLU A 165 -20.66 -4.67 8.31
CA GLU A 165 -22.12 -4.84 8.28
C GLU A 165 -22.82 -3.74 7.46
N ILE A 166 -22.39 -2.48 7.61
CA ILE A 166 -22.87 -1.37 6.76
C ILE A 166 -22.54 -1.62 5.29
N LYS A 167 -21.34 -2.15 4.98
CA LYS A 167 -20.97 -2.51 3.60
C LYS A 167 -21.88 -3.62 3.05
N LYS A 168 -22.13 -4.70 3.81
CA LYS A 168 -23.04 -5.78 3.42
C LYS A 168 -24.46 -5.26 3.13
N ARG A 169 -25.03 -4.47 4.04
CA ARG A 169 -26.38 -3.89 3.88
C ARG A 169 -26.49 -2.99 2.65
N LYS A 170 -25.49 -2.14 2.40
CA LYS A 170 -25.43 -1.32 1.17
C LYS A 170 -25.34 -2.16 -0.10
N GLN A 171 -24.55 -3.24 -0.10
CA GLN A 171 -24.47 -4.17 -1.24
C GLN A 171 -25.81 -4.88 -1.47
N ALA A 172 -26.47 -5.37 -0.41
CA ALA A 172 -27.79 -5.99 -0.51
C ALA A 172 -28.87 -5.01 -1.01
N GLN A 173 -28.85 -3.74 -0.58
CA GLN A 173 -29.76 -2.70 -1.08
C GLN A 173 -29.52 -2.39 -2.57
N ILE A 174 -28.26 -2.31 -3.02
CA ILE A 174 -27.94 -2.11 -4.45
C ILE A 174 -28.38 -3.32 -5.29
N GLN A 175 -28.22 -4.53 -4.76
CA GLN A 175 -28.64 -5.75 -5.45
C GLN A 175 -30.17 -5.84 -5.54
N ALA A 176 -30.90 -5.61 -4.44
CA ALA A 176 -32.36 -5.56 -4.43
C ALA A 176 -32.92 -4.42 -5.31
N ALA A 177 -32.19 -3.31 -5.48
CA ALA A 177 -32.57 -2.28 -6.44
C ALA A 177 -32.43 -2.78 -7.90
N ARG A 178 -31.34 -3.49 -8.22
CA ARG A 178 -31.13 -4.09 -9.55
C ARG A 178 -32.18 -5.17 -9.87
N GLU A 179 -32.46 -6.06 -8.93
CA GLU A 179 -33.49 -7.11 -9.05
C GLU A 179 -34.93 -6.58 -9.17
N ASN A 180 -35.15 -5.28 -8.95
CA ASN A 180 -36.42 -4.62 -9.26
C ASN A 180 -36.38 -3.82 -10.57
N ILE A 181 -35.19 -3.51 -11.11
CA ILE A 181 -35.02 -2.92 -12.45
C ILE A 181 -35.04 -4.01 -13.54
N GLU A 182 -34.44 -5.18 -13.29
CA GLU A 182 -34.48 -6.35 -14.22
C GLU A 182 -35.89 -6.97 -14.38
N LYS A 183 -36.91 -6.43 -13.69
CA LYS A 183 -38.31 -6.83 -13.84
C LYS A 183 -39.07 -6.01 -14.88
N ASP A 184 -38.59 -4.82 -15.23
CA ASP A 184 -39.08 -4.14 -16.43
C ASP A 184 -38.54 -4.88 -17.66
N PRO A 185 -39.37 -5.16 -18.68
CA PRO A 185 -38.91 -5.83 -19.89
C PRO A 185 -37.89 -4.95 -20.60
N GLN A 186 -36.64 -5.41 -20.69
CA GLN A 186 -35.57 -4.67 -21.36
C GLN A 186 -35.80 -4.68 -22.88
N GLU A 187 -36.60 -3.74 -23.36
CA GLU A 187 -36.92 -3.56 -24.78
C GLU A 187 -35.65 -3.31 -25.61
N ASN A 188 -35.65 -3.78 -26.87
CA ASN A 188 -34.57 -3.47 -27.80
C ASN A 188 -34.72 -2.03 -28.32
N ILE A 189 -34.22 -1.09 -27.51
CA ILE A 189 -34.21 0.36 -27.74
C ILE A 189 -33.80 0.73 -29.17
N PHE A 190 -32.73 0.12 -29.69
CA PHE A 190 -32.22 0.39 -31.04
C PHE A 190 -33.22 -0.06 -32.13
N LEU A 191 -33.80 -1.24 -31.99
CA LEU A 191 -34.81 -1.76 -32.93
C LEU A 191 -36.09 -0.90 -32.89
N CYS A 192 -36.58 -0.55 -31.70
CA CYS A 192 -37.77 0.29 -31.54
C CYS A 192 -37.57 1.69 -32.15
N GLN A 193 -36.39 2.30 -31.97
CA GLN A 193 -36.07 3.59 -32.57
C GLN A 193 -35.89 3.48 -34.10
N ALA A 194 -35.27 2.41 -34.60
CA ALA A 194 -35.13 2.18 -36.04
C ALA A 194 -36.49 1.98 -36.73
N LEU A 195 -37.38 1.14 -36.18
CA LEU A 195 -38.72 0.90 -36.73
C LEU A 195 -39.57 2.18 -36.80
N ARG A 196 -39.44 3.07 -35.80
CA ARG A 196 -40.05 4.42 -35.84
C ARG A 196 -39.47 5.31 -36.93
N THR A 197 -38.16 5.24 -37.15
CA THR A 197 -37.45 6.08 -38.11
C THR A 197 -37.74 5.67 -39.56
N PHE A 198 -37.86 4.36 -39.84
CA PHE A 198 -38.17 3.87 -41.18
C PHE A 198 -39.67 3.83 -41.53
N PHE A 199 -40.55 3.67 -40.55
CA PHE A 199 -41.99 3.48 -40.79
C PHE A 199 -42.88 4.39 -39.91
N PRO A 200 -42.69 5.73 -39.90
CA PRO A 200 -43.41 6.62 -38.99
C PRO A 200 -44.93 6.48 -39.10
N ASP A 201 -45.49 6.37 -40.31
CA ASP A 201 -46.93 6.33 -40.58
C ASP A 201 -47.60 4.96 -40.28
N ARG A 202 -46.94 4.09 -39.51
CA ARG A 202 -47.33 2.69 -39.28
C ARG A 202 -47.08 2.24 -37.84
N GLU A 203 -47.77 2.87 -36.89
CA GLU A 203 -47.67 2.60 -35.44
C GLU A 203 -47.65 1.09 -35.06
N PHE A 204 -48.43 0.26 -35.75
CA PHE A 204 -48.50 -1.18 -35.47
C PHE A 204 -47.19 -1.92 -35.78
N LEU A 205 -46.32 -1.39 -36.66
CA LEU A 205 -44.99 -1.92 -36.94
C LEU A 205 -43.94 -1.54 -35.88
N HIS A 206 -44.24 -0.64 -34.95
CA HIS A 206 -43.29 -0.22 -33.89
C HIS A 206 -43.33 -1.14 -32.66
N SER A 207 -44.12 -2.21 -32.69
CA SER A 207 -44.35 -3.10 -31.55
C SER A 207 -43.74 -4.48 -31.77
N CYS A 208 -42.95 -4.94 -30.79
CA CYS A 208 -42.18 -6.19 -30.87
C CYS A 208 -42.87 -7.37 -30.15
N VAL A 209 -44.16 -7.28 -29.87
CA VAL A 209 -44.91 -8.22 -29.00
C VAL A 209 -46.12 -8.79 -29.74
N ILE A 210 -46.28 -10.11 -29.70
CA ILE A 210 -47.36 -10.83 -30.40
C ILE A 210 -48.09 -11.77 -29.43
N SER A 211 -49.42 -11.83 -29.52
CA SER A 211 -50.26 -12.75 -28.75
C SER A 211 -50.07 -14.20 -29.21
N LEU A 212 -49.55 -15.06 -28.32
CA LEU A 212 -49.27 -16.47 -28.61
C LEU A 212 -50.50 -17.27 -29.08
N LYS A 213 -51.71 -16.91 -28.59
CA LYS A 213 -52.95 -17.60 -28.95
C LYS A 213 -53.48 -17.23 -30.34
N ASN A 214 -53.50 -15.92 -30.65
CA ASN A 214 -54.22 -15.40 -31.82
C ASN A 214 -53.29 -14.86 -32.92
N ARG A 215 -51.97 -14.84 -32.69
CA ARG A 215 -50.93 -14.23 -33.55
C ARG A 215 -51.12 -12.74 -33.89
N HIS A 216 -52.07 -12.07 -33.24
CA HIS A 216 -52.23 -10.62 -33.34
C HIS A 216 -51.10 -9.88 -32.63
N ILE A 217 -50.66 -8.79 -33.25
CA ILE A 217 -49.67 -7.84 -32.73
C ILE A 217 -50.29 -7.05 -31.56
N SER A 218 -49.55 -6.90 -30.47
CA SER A 218 -49.96 -6.18 -29.26
C SER A 218 -49.58 -4.69 -29.33
N LYS A 219 -50.46 -3.78 -28.88
CA LYS A 219 -50.20 -2.32 -28.90
C LYS A 219 -49.08 -1.82 -27.97
N SER A 220 -48.39 -2.72 -27.26
CA SER A 220 -47.19 -2.40 -26.47
C SER A 220 -46.03 -2.06 -27.40
N SER A 221 -45.75 -0.76 -27.56
CA SER A 221 -44.54 -0.25 -28.20
C SER A 221 -43.76 0.62 -27.21
N CYS A 222 -42.44 0.63 -27.34
CA CYS A 222 -41.52 1.33 -26.44
C CYS A 222 -41.84 2.83 -26.36
N THR A 223 -42.43 3.33 -25.27
CA THR A 223 -42.94 4.71 -25.22
C THR A 223 -41.87 5.78 -25.04
N ALA A 224 -40.64 5.40 -24.70
CA ALA A 224 -39.54 6.33 -24.48
C ALA A 224 -38.94 6.87 -25.78
N ASN A 225 -38.62 8.17 -25.78
CA ASN A 225 -37.91 8.83 -26.88
C ASN A 225 -36.39 8.69 -26.66
N HIS A 226 -35.79 7.70 -27.32
CA HIS A 226 -34.36 7.46 -27.23
C HIS A 226 -33.62 8.30 -28.28
N GLN A 227 -32.89 9.32 -27.85
CA GLN A 227 -32.09 10.19 -28.72
C GLN A 227 -30.86 9.44 -29.27
N LEU A 228 -31.10 8.56 -30.25
CA LEU A 228 -30.11 7.76 -30.93
C LEU A 228 -30.08 8.14 -32.42
N ASN A 229 -28.94 8.69 -32.85
CA ASN A 229 -28.73 9.12 -34.22
C ASN A 229 -27.88 8.10 -34.98
N VAL A 230 -28.53 7.03 -35.46
CA VAL A 230 -27.91 5.99 -36.30
C VAL A 230 -28.83 5.77 -37.50
N ILE A 231 -28.34 6.08 -38.70
CA ILE A 231 -29.07 5.95 -39.96
C ILE A 231 -28.22 5.08 -40.89
N ASP A 232 -28.53 3.79 -40.93
CA ASP A 232 -28.00 2.84 -41.91
C ASP A 232 -29.10 2.46 -42.90
N ASN A 233 -28.79 2.40 -44.20
CA ASN A 233 -29.79 2.07 -45.22
C ASN A 233 -30.22 0.60 -45.12
N LEU A 234 -31.52 0.33 -44.93
CA LEU A 234 -32.07 -1.02 -44.76
C LEU A 234 -31.69 -2.01 -45.88
N THR A 235 -31.58 -1.53 -47.12
CA THR A 235 -31.15 -2.31 -48.29
C THR A 235 -30.62 -1.36 -49.35
N LEU A 236 -29.59 -1.78 -50.10
CA LEU A 236 -29.08 -1.05 -51.26
C LEU A 236 -30.04 -1.22 -52.44
N MET A 237 -30.91 -0.23 -52.67
CA MET A 237 -31.84 -0.22 -53.80
C MET A 237 -31.12 0.11 -55.11
N VAL A 238 -30.54 -0.90 -55.76
CA VAL A 238 -29.98 -0.82 -57.12
C VAL A 238 -30.80 -1.68 -58.05
N GLU A 239 -31.39 -1.06 -59.08
CA GLU A 239 -32.12 -1.73 -60.14
C GLU A 239 -31.15 -2.15 -61.25
N CYS A 240 -30.62 -3.37 -61.16
CA CYS A 240 -29.70 -3.93 -62.16
C CYS A 240 -30.43 -4.19 -63.49
N THR A 241 -30.42 -3.20 -64.36
CA THR A 241 -31.01 -3.21 -65.72
C THR A 241 -30.12 -3.93 -66.74
N ASP A 242 -29.66 -5.13 -66.38
CA ASP A 242 -28.93 -6.06 -67.27
C ASP A 242 -29.48 -7.48 -67.10
N ILE A 243 -30.60 -7.75 -67.79
CA ILE A 243 -31.13 -9.10 -68.00
C ILE A 243 -31.07 -9.39 -69.50
N PRO A 244 -30.07 -10.16 -69.98
CA PRO A 244 -30.08 -10.70 -71.33
C PRO A 244 -31.22 -11.70 -71.48
N GLU A 245 -32.24 -11.35 -72.24
CA GLU A 245 -33.43 -12.19 -72.45
C GLU A 245 -33.10 -13.46 -73.26
N ALA A 246 -33.75 -14.57 -72.93
CA ALA A 246 -33.41 -15.89 -73.45
C ALA A 246 -34.00 -16.17 -74.85
N SER A 247 -33.29 -17.01 -75.63
CA SER A 247 -33.81 -17.60 -76.87
C SER A 247 -33.15 -18.99 -77.12
N PRO A 248 -33.82 -19.92 -77.81
CA PRO A 248 -34.19 -21.14 -77.07
C PRO A 248 -33.64 -22.48 -77.59
N ALA A 249 -33.63 -23.43 -76.65
CA ALA A 249 -33.83 -24.88 -76.81
C ALA A 249 -32.98 -25.69 -77.82
N SER A 250 -32.13 -26.58 -77.29
CA SER A 250 -32.46 -28.03 -77.24
C SER A 250 -31.35 -28.86 -76.58
N GLY A 251 -31.71 -30.05 -76.05
CA GLY A 251 -30.76 -31.11 -75.68
C GLY A 251 -30.18 -31.07 -74.26
N ALA A 252 -30.58 -32.04 -73.44
CA ALA A 252 -29.95 -32.38 -72.16
C ALA A 252 -30.00 -33.91 -71.96
N PRO A 253 -29.24 -34.52 -71.03
CA PRO A 253 -28.04 -34.04 -70.34
C PRO A 253 -26.82 -35.00 -70.51
N GLN A 254 -25.61 -34.57 -70.15
CA GLN A 254 -24.53 -35.50 -69.77
C GLN A 254 -23.73 -35.02 -68.55
N MET A 255 -23.49 -35.95 -67.63
CA MET A 255 -22.61 -35.77 -66.48
C MET A 255 -21.20 -36.25 -66.84
N ILE A 256 -20.17 -35.41 -66.73
CA ILE A 256 -18.78 -35.88 -66.60
C ILE A 256 -18.15 -35.41 -65.29
N LYS A 257 -17.73 -36.43 -64.54
CA LYS A 257 -16.94 -36.54 -63.31
C LYS A 257 -15.97 -35.40 -62.99
N ARG A 258 -15.88 -35.11 -61.68
CA ARG A 258 -14.75 -34.47 -61.01
C ARG A 258 -13.41 -35.13 -61.42
N LYS A 259 -12.37 -34.33 -61.60
CA LYS A 259 -10.99 -34.67 -61.25
C LYS A 259 -10.30 -33.42 -60.67
N ALA A 260 -9.43 -33.62 -59.69
CA ALA A 260 -8.59 -32.57 -59.14
C ALA A 260 -7.15 -32.71 -59.67
N LEU A 261 -6.44 -31.60 -59.73
CA LEU A 261 -4.98 -31.54 -59.63
C LEU A 261 -4.59 -30.18 -59.05
N ASP A 262 -3.57 -30.16 -58.21
CA ASP A 262 -3.15 -28.99 -57.44
C ASP A 262 -2.38 -27.97 -58.28
N THR A 263 -2.54 -26.68 -57.97
CA THR A 263 -1.38 -25.87 -57.55
C THR A 263 -1.80 -24.66 -56.71
N ASP A 264 -0.81 -24.09 -56.02
CA ASP A 264 -0.87 -23.13 -54.91
C ASP A 264 -1.47 -21.74 -55.25
N ASP A 265 -2.18 -21.14 -54.28
CA ASP A 265 -1.87 -19.77 -53.79
C ASP A 265 -2.72 -19.45 -52.53
N GLY A 266 -2.23 -19.86 -51.36
CA GLY A 266 -3.01 -19.93 -50.11
C GLY A 266 -2.73 -18.86 -49.04
N TRP A 267 -2.68 -17.56 -49.35
CA TRP A 267 -2.41 -16.51 -48.35
C TRP A 267 -3.47 -16.41 -47.24
N GLN A 268 -3.06 -16.61 -45.99
CA GLN A 268 -3.93 -16.55 -44.80
C GLN A 268 -3.60 -15.36 -43.90
N PHE A 269 -4.61 -14.54 -43.58
CA PHE A 269 -4.60 -13.69 -42.39
C PHE A 269 -5.49 -14.31 -41.30
N LYS A 270 -4.86 -15.12 -40.42
CA LYS A 270 -5.53 -15.67 -39.24
C LYS A 270 -5.44 -14.72 -38.04
N LYS A 271 -6.56 -14.63 -37.32
CA LYS A 271 -6.73 -13.78 -36.13
C LYS A 271 -5.81 -14.22 -34.99
N SER A 272 -5.01 -13.30 -34.45
CA SER A 272 -4.29 -13.47 -33.20
C SER A 272 -5.22 -13.30 -31.98
N ARG A 273 -5.06 -14.16 -30.97
CA ARG A 273 -5.47 -13.88 -29.58
C ARG A 273 -4.23 -13.42 -28.78
N PRO A 274 -4.39 -12.59 -27.73
CA PRO A 274 -3.28 -12.10 -26.94
C PRO A 274 -2.66 -13.21 -26.08
N LEU A 275 -1.35 -13.13 -25.84
CA LEU A 275 -0.65 -13.96 -24.85
C LEU A 275 -0.43 -13.20 -23.54
N GLU A 276 -0.37 -13.96 -22.46
CA GLU A 276 -0.03 -13.54 -21.11
C GLU A 276 1.50 -13.54 -20.95
N ILE A 277 2.07 -12.53 -20.27
CA ILE A 277 3.54 -12.38 -20.14
C ILE A 277 3.96 -12.54 -18.68
N GLN A 278 4.60 -13.67 -18.37
CA GLN A 278 5.49 -13.82 -17.21
C GLN A 278 6.91 -13.38 -17.60
N ASN A 279 7.69 -12.81 -16.66
CA ASN A 279 9.03 -12.32 -16.93
C ASN A 279 10.00 -12.54 -15.75
N LYS A 280 10.89 -13.53 -15.86
CA LYS A 280 12.19 -13.66 -15.16
C LYS A 280 12.94 -14.92 -15.66
N PRO A 281 14.27 -14.99 -15.58
CA PRO A 281 15.24 -14.09 -16.20
C PRO A 281 16.31 -14.85 -17.02
N SER A 282 17.10 -14.14 -17.85
CA SER A 282 18.29 -14.70 -18.49
C SER A 282 19.56 -13.89 -18.24
N LYS A 283 20.63 -14.61 -17.89
CA LYS A 283 22.04 -14.26 -18.10
C LYS A 283 22.48 -14.93 -19.42
N THR A 284 23.55 -14.56 -20.12
CA THR A 284 24.48 -13.41 -20.05
C THR A 284 24.89 -13.06 -21.52
N ASP A 285 26.06 -12.59 -21.99
CA ASP A 285 27.41 -12.28 -21.45
C ASP A 285 28.18 -11.30 -22.37
N THR A 286 29.36 -10.81 -21.91
CA THR A 286 30.60 -10.51 -22.70
C THR A 286 30.48 -9.51 -23.89
N ASP A 287 31.30 -8.46 -24.07
CA ASP A 287 32.63 -8.11 -23.51
C ASP A 287 32.85 -6.57 -23.46
N SER A 288 33.77 -6.09 -22.58
CA SER A 288 34.83 -5.11 -22.90
C SER A 288 35.55 -4.56 -21.64
N SER A 289 36.88 -4.74 -21.63
CA SER A 289 37.88 -4.32 -20.63
C SER A 289 37.80 -2.88 -20.08
N ASN A 290 38.06 -2.70 -18.77
CA ASN A 290 39.30 -2.01 -18.30
C ASN A 290 39.64 -2.17 -16.79
N GLN A 291 40.95 -2.14 -16.52
CA GLN A 291 41.67 -2.32 -15.23
C GLN A 291 41.28 -1.27 -14.15
N GLU A 292 41.40 -1.52 -12.83
CA GLU A 292 42.69 -1.70 -12.10
C GLU A 292 42.63 -2.45 -10.74
N LYS A 293 43.74 -3.19 -10.47
CA LYS A 293 44.48 -3.38 -9.20
C LYS A 293 43.73 -3.61 -7.87
N ALA A 294 43.55 -4.90 -7.57
CA ALA A 294 44.10 -5.64 -6.42
C ALA A 294 44.46 -4.94 -5.09
N SER A 295 44.03 -5.57 -3.99
CA SER A 295 44.89 -5.89 -2.83
C SER A 295 44.33 -7.10 -2.04
N THR A 296 45.15 -8.14 -1.86
CA THR A 296 44.89 -9.33 -1.03
C THR A 296 45.71 -9.25 0.25
N MET A 297 45.14 -9.66 1.40
CA MET A 297 45.76 -10.16 2.65
C MET A 297 44.60 -10.42 3.63
N SER A 298 44.49 -11.42 4.51
CA SER A 298 45.10 -12.74 4.75
C SER A 298 44.63 -13.17 6.16
N SER A 299 44.06 -14.37 6.34
CA SER A 299 43.86 -14.99 7.68
C SER A 299 45.21 -15.47 8.26
N PRO A 300 45.35 -15.75 9.58
CA PRO A 300 44.71 -16.90 10.28
C PRO A 300 43.70 -16.43 11.37
N GLU A 301 42.77 -17.22 11.92
CA GLU A 301 42.81 -18.58 12.48
C GLU A 301 43.65 -18.74 13.77
N THR A 302 42.98 -18.64 14.92
CA THR A 302 43.33 -19.37 16.15
C THR A 302 42.06 -19.94 16.74
N ASP A 303 42.04 -21.25 16.97
CA ASP A 303 40.95 -22.01 17.58
C ASP A 303 41.33 -22.31 19.05
N GLU A 304 40.39 -22.17 19.99
CA GLU A 304 40.56 -22.65 21.37
C GLU A 304 39.23 -23.25 21.87
N ASP A 305 39.31 -24.49 22.35
CA ASP A 305 38.16 -25.31 22.74
C ASP A 305 37.35 -24.71 23.90
N ILE A 306 36.02 -24.70 23.77
CA ILE A 306 35.09 -24.57 24.90
C ILE A 306 34.51 -25.95 25.24
N GLU A 307 34.80 -26.41 26.45
CA GLU A 307 34.39 -27.74 26.94
C GLU A 307 32.87 -27.97 26.96
N LYS A 308 32.45 -29.18 26.58
CA LYS A 308 31.06 -29.62 26.62
C LYS A 308 30.60 -29.98 28.04
N MET A 309 30.25 -28.99 28.86
CA MET A 309 29.52 -29.26 30.10
C MET A 309 28.01 -29.42 29.84
N LYS A 310 27.47 -30.63 30.04
CA LYS A 310 26.03 -30.91 29.96
C LYS A 310 25.30 -30.29 31.16
N GLY A 311 24.50 -29.26 30.92
CA GLY A 311 23.52 -28.73 31.89
C GLY A 311 22.12 -28.73 31.29
N SER A 312 21.20 -29.52 31.85
CA SER A 312 19.79 -29.54 31.45
C SER A 312 19.01 -28.41 32.14
N GLY A 313 18.36 -27.56 31.35
CA GLY A 313 17.42 -26.54 31.84
C GLY A 313 16.56 -26.01 30.70
N ASP A 314 15.23 -26.07 30.87
CA ASP A 314 14.28 -25.65 29.85
C ASP A 314 14.27 -24.13 29.69
N TYR A 315 14.60 -23.65 28.48
CA TYR A 315 14.46 -22.24 28.12
C TYR A 315 13.02 -21.94 27.68
N PRO A 316 12.31 -21.01 28.34
CA PRO A 316 10.97 -20.61 27.90
C PRO A 316 11.05 -19.89 26.54
N GLN A 317 10.20 -20.32 25.62
CA GLN A 317 10.19 -19.85 24.23
C GLN A 317 9.77 -18.37 24.17
N SER A 318 10.62 -17.52 23.59
CA SER A 318 10.33 -16.08 23.45
C SER A 318 9.23 -15.84 22.41
N PRO A 319 8.27 -14.92 22.65
CA PRO A 319 7.20 -14.64 21.71
C PRO A 319 7.70 -13.80 20.53
N THR A 320 7.60 -14.36 19.32
CA THR A 320 7.82 -13.64 18.06
C THR A 320 6.66 -12.67 17.79
N PHE A 321 6.96 -11.50 17.22
CA PHE A 321 5.98 -10.54 16.67
C PHE A 321 5.54 -10.90 15.25
#